data_AF-A0AB39HL47-F1
#
_entry.id   AF-A0AB39HL47-F1
#
_cell.length_a   1.000
_cell.length_b   1.000
_cell.length_c   1.000
_cell.angle_alpha   90.00
_cell.angle_beta   90.00
_cell.angle_gamma   90.00
#
_symmetry.space_group_name_H-M   'P 1'
#
loop_
_entity.id
_entity.type
_entity.pdbx_description
1 polymer ?
#
loop_
_entity_poly.entity_id
_entity_poly.type
_entity_poly.pdbx_seq_one_letter_code
_entity_poly.pdbx_strand_id
1 'polypeptide(L)'
;MSKNPVVPYAIIAILGIALVIILSYVGVNQREAIQNPEENADAAEETHDPEEIYQSSCAACHGGDLTGPPDLTAIGSKYSAEEIQDIINNGRGAMPPGQATPPQAEILADWLVENYK
;
A
#
# COMPACT_ATOMS: atom_id res chain seq x y z
N MET A 1 48.63 -11.05 31.72
CA MET A 1 47.38 -10.70 31.02
C MET A 1 46.40 -11.88 31.17
N SER A 2 45.67 -11.93 32.29
CA SER A 2 44.69 -12.99 32.58
C SER A 2 43.43 -12.73 31.75
N LYS A 3 43.38 -13.31 30.54
CA LYS A 3 42.20 -13.23 29.68
C LYS A 3 41.18 -14.23 30.21
N ASN A 4 40.28 -13.75 31.06
CA ASN A 4 39.18 -14.55 31.58
C ASN A 4 38.24 -14.91 30.42
N PRO A 5 38.06 -16.20 30.10
CA PRO A 5 37.28 -16.63 28.93
C PRO A 5 35.79 -16.26 29.06
N VAL A 6 35.34 -15.83 30.24
CA VAL A 6 33.97 -15.40 30.55
C VAL A 6 33.66 -13.99 30.04
N VAL A 7 34.68 -13.13 29.87
CA VAL A 7 34.51 -11.73 29.44
C VAL A 7 33.81 -11.58 28.08
N PRO A 8 34.16 -12.33 27.01
CA PRO A 8 33.44 -12.23 25.73
C PRO A 8 31.98 -12.69 25.83
N TYR A 9 31.68 -13.71 26.64
CA TYR A 9 30.31 -14.19 26.84
C TYR A 9 29.45 -13.19 27.61
N ALA A 10 30.02 -12.51 28.60
CA ALA A 10 29.34 -11.46 29.35
C ALA A 10 28.96 -10.25 28.46
N ILE A 11 29.81 -9.89 27.50
CA ILE A 11 29.53 -8.79 26.56
C ILE A 11 28.37 -9.15 25.63
N ILE A 12 28.36 -10.36 25.07
CA ILE A 12 27.28 -10.82 24.18
C ILE A 12 25.94 -10.87 24.94
N ALA A 13 25.94 -11.36 26.18
CA ALA A 13 24.74 -11.41 27.01
C ALA A 13 24.16 -10.00 27.28
N ILE A 14 25.02 -9.02 27.57
CA ILE A 14 24.59 -7.63 27.80
C ILE A 14 24.03 -7.00 26.53
N LEU A 15 24.65 -7.23 25.37
CA LEU A 15 24.16 -6.73 24.09
C LEU A 15 22.81 -7.32 23.71
N GLY A 16 22.60 -8.62 23.96
CA GLY A 16 21.32 -9.27 23.72
C GLY A 16 20.19 -8.72 24.61
N ILE A 17 20.48 -8.50 25.90
CA ILE A 17 19.51 -7.92 26.84
C ILE A 17 19.19 -6.47 26.45
N ALA A 18 20.19 -5.67 26.06
CA ALA A 18 19.99 -4.31 25.61
C ALA A 18 19.10 -4.25 24.35
N LEU A 19 19.32 -5.15 23.39
CA LEU A 19 18.52 -5.23 22.17
C LEU A 19 17.04 -5.56 22.47
N VAL A 20 16.78 -6.51 23.38
CA VAL A 20 15.40 -6.86 23.80
C VAL A 20 14.71 -5.67 24.48
N ILE A 21 15.44 -4.90 25.30
CA ILE A 21 14.89 -3.72 25.97
C ILE A 21 14.56 -2.61 24.96
N ILE A 22 15.44 -2.37 23.99
CA ILE A 22 15.22 -1.38 22.92
C ILE A 22 13.99 -1.77 22.08
N LEU A 23 13.91 -3.04 21.64
CA LEU A 23 12.76 -3.54 20.88
C LEU A 23 11.45 -3.50 21.69
N SER A 24 11.52 -3.74 23.01
CA SER A 24 10.35 -3.63 23.88
C SER A 24 9.87 -2.18 24.04
N TYR A 25 10.78 -1.21 24.10
CA TYR A 25 10.44 0.21 24.17
C TYR A 25 9.82 0.71 22.86
N VAL A 26 10.41 0.36 21.71
CA VAL A 26 9.85 0.64 20.38
C VAL A 26 8.47 -0.01 20.23
N GLY A 27 8.32 -1.27 20.62
CA GLY A 27 7.05 -2.00 20.54
C GLY A 27 5.96 -1.48 21.48
N VAL A 28 6.29 -0.85 22.60
CA VAL A 28 5.29 -0.19 23.47
C VAL A 28 4.88 1.17 22.90
N ASN A 29 5.81 1.92 22.30
CA ASN A 29 5.49 3.20 21.65
C ASN A 29 4.73 3.03 20.32
N GLN A 30 4.73 1.83 19.74
CA GLN A 30 3.96 1.47 18.53
C GLN A 30 2.56 0.93 18.86
N ARG A 31 2.17 0.80 20.15
CA ARG A 31 0.84 0.30 20.56
C ARG A 31 -0.31 1.28 20.29
N GLU A 32 -0.02 2.55 20.05
CA GLU A 32 -1.01 3.52 19.60
C GLU A 32 -1.43 3.27 18.13
N ALA A 33 -0.56 2.67 17.31
CA ALA A 33 -0.86 2.32 15.91
C ALA A 33 -1.69 1.03 15.74
N ILE A 34 -1.81 0.19 16.79
CA ILE A 34 -2.55 -1.10 16.70
C ILE A 34 -4.05 -0.94 17.02
N GLN A 35 -4.45 0.16 17.67
CA GLN A 35 -5.85 0.39 18.07
C GLN A 35 -6.67 1.17 17.04
N ASN A 36 -6.05 1.61 15.94
CA ASN A 36 -6.72 2.13 14.75
C ASN A 36 -6.44 1.18 13.58
N PRO A 37 -7.43 0.42 13.06
CA PRO A 37 -7.21 -0.51 11.97
C PRO A 37 -7.01 0.16 10.60
N GLU A 38 -6.59 1.44 10.56
CA GLU A 38 -6.28 2.18 9.34
C GLU A 38 -4.77 2.38 9.10
N GLU A 39 -3.90 1.88 9.97
CA GLU A 39 -2.45 2.00 9.78
C GLU A 39 -1.77 0.62 9.78
N ASN A 40 -2.18 -0.22 8.83
CA ASN A 40 -1.37 -1.35 8.36
C ASN A 40 -0.85 -1.05 6.95
N ALA A 41 -0.32 0.17 6.78
CA ALA A 41 0.46 0.59 5.63
C ALA A 41 1.93 0.26 5.90
N ASP A 42 2.25 -1.02 6.04
CA ASP A 42 3.65 -1.47 6.07
C ASP A 42 3.75 -2.83 5.38
N ALA A 43 3.53 -2.82 4.05
CA ALA A 43 4.04 -3.80 3.07
C ALA A 43 3.49 -3.62 1.62
N ALA A 44 3.00 -2.45 1.26
CA ALA A 44 2.96 -2.04 -0.14
C ALA A 44 3.82 -0.78 -0.20
N GLU A 45 4.86 -0.77 -1.02
CA GLU A 45 5.43 0.51 -1.44
C GLU A 45 4.25 1.35 -1.91
N GLU A 46 3.98 2.48 -1.25
CA GLU A 46 2.99 3.43 -1.75
C GLU A 46 3.54 4.01 -3.05
N THR A 47 3.34 3.27 -4.14
CA THR A 47 3.44 3.81 -5.48
C THR A 47 2.32 4.83 -5.58
N HIS A 48 2.65 6.11 -5.36
CA HIS A 48 1.74 7.23 -5.53
C HIS A 48 1.51 7.57 -7.00
N ASP A 49 2.19 6.87 -7.91
CA ASP A 49 2.10 7.06 -9.34
C ASP A 49 0.82 6.34 -9.86
N PRO A 50 -0.22 7.08 -10.26
CA PRO A 50 -1.47 6.49 -10.73
C PRO A 50 -1.27 5.67 -12.01
N GLU A 51 -0.34 6.07 -12.88
CA GLU A 51 0.00 5.30 -14.08
C GLU A 51 0.61 3.94 -13.72
N GLU A 52 1.50 3.87 -12.73
CA GLU A 52 2.09 2.60 -12.28
C GLU A 52 1.04 1.67 -11.66
N ILE A 53 0.16 2.21 -10.81
CA ILE A 53 -0.98 1.45 -10.27
C ILE A 53 -1.87 0.94 -11.41
N TYR A 54 -2.17 1.80 -12.40
CA TYR A 54 -2.98 1.42 -13.54
C TYR A 54 -2.32 0.30 -14.38
N GLN A 55 -1.03 0.43 -14.67
CA GLN A 55 -0.30 -0.58 -15.46
C GLN A 55 -0.23 -1.92 -14.74
N SER A 56 -0.06 -1.92 -13.42
CA SER A 56 0.04 -3.15 -12.63
C SER A 56 -1.30 -3.87 -12.44
N SER A 57 -2.40 -3.11 -12.32
CA SER A 57 -3.67 -3.66 -11.83
C SER A 57 -4.83 -3.59 -12.84
N CYS A 58 -4.77 -2.70 -13.83
CA CYS A 58 -5.92 -2.38 -14.70
C CYS A 58 -5.64 -2.65 -16.19
N ALA A 59 -4.42 -2.36 -16.65
CA ALA A 59 -4.03 -2.41 -18.06
C ALA A 59 -4.19 -3.79 -18.71
N ALA A 60 -4.15 -4.87 -17.93
CA ALA A 60 -4.36 -6.23 -18.43
C ALA A 60 -5.72 -6.42 -19.11
N CYS A 61 -6.75 -5.68 -18.67
CA CYS A 61 -8.10 -5.75 -19.21
C CYS A 61 -8.49 -4.48 -19.99
N HIS A 62 -8.09 -3.32 -19.49
CA HIS A 62 -8.44 -2.02 -20.07
C HIS A 62 -7.41 -1.47 -21.06
N GLY A 63 -6.37 -2.24 -21.38
CA GLY A 63 -5.29 -1.85 -22.30
C GLY A 63 -4.29 -0.91 -21.64
N GLY A 64 -3.02 -0.97 -22.03
CA GLY A 64 -1.98 -0.10 -21.48
C GLY A 64 -2.20 1.39 -21.76
N ASP A 65 -3.02 1.71 -22.76
CA ASP A 65 -3.40 3.05 -23.20
C ASP A 65 -4.87 3.39 -22.91
N LEU A 66 -5.54 2.62 -22.06
CA LEU A 66 -6.94 2.78 -21.68
C LEU A 66 -7.98 2.49 -22.78
N THR A 67 -7.56 1.99 -23.94
CA THR A 67 -8.44 1.73 -25.10
C THR A 67 -9.05 0.32 -25.12
N GLY A 68 -8.73 -0.52 -24.13
CA GLY A 68 -9.31 -1.84 -23.97
C GLY A 68 -10.79 -1.79 -23.57
N PRO A 69 -11.54 -2.89 -23.63
CA PRO A 69 -12.96 -2.89 -23.36
C PRO A 69 -13.28 -2.98 -21.83
N PRO A 70 -14.11 -2.07 -21.26
CA PRO A 70 -14.61 -0.83 -21.85
C PRO A 70 -13.53 0.26 -21.90
N ASP A 71 -13.62 1.09 -22.94
CA ASP A 71 -12.71 2.21 -23.20
C ASP A 71 -12.84 3.26 -22.08
N LEU A 72 -11.70 3.59 -21.45
CA LEU A 72 -11.60 4.51 -20.33
C LEU A 72 -11.04 5.88 -20.71
N THR A 73 -10.68 6.15 -21.98
CA THR A 73 -10.03 7.43 -22.36
C THR A 73 -10.92 8.66 -22.19
N ALA A 74 -12.22 8.46 -22.00
CA ALA A 74 -13.22 9.50 -21.75
C ALA A 74 -14.09 9.18 -20.52
N ILE A 75 -13.54 8.43 -19.56
CA ILE A 75 -14.30 7.97 -18.39
C ILE A 75 -14.62 9.12 -17.42
N GLY A 76 -13.73 10.12 -17.34
CA GLY A 76 -13.86 11.30 -16.50
C GLY A 76 -14.99 12.25 -16.90
N SER A 77 -15.48 12.18 -18.15
CA SER A 77 -16.71 12.90 -18.55
C SER A 77 -17.99 12.11 -18.26
N LYS A 78 -17.89 10.82 -17.96
CA LYS A 78 -19.05 9.93 -17.75
C LYS A 78 -19.37 9.70 -16.29
N TYR A 79 -18.35 9.68 -15.43
CA TYR A 79 -18.47 9.37 -14.01
C TYR A 79 -17.66 10.37 -13.18
N SER A 80 -18.10 10.62 -11.95
CA SER A 80 -17.31 11.35 -10.97
C SER A 80 -16.19 10.47 -10.38
N ALA A 81 -15.25 11.09 -9.66
CA ALA A 81 -14.18 10.37 -8.99
C ALA A 81 -14.75 9.35 -7.98
N GLU A 82 -15.75 9.75 -7.20
CA GLU A 82 -16.39 8.87 -6.23
C GLU A 82 -17.09 7.68 -6.90
N GLU A 83 -17.73 7.89 -8.04
CA GLU A 83 -18.37 6.81 -8.82
C GLU A 83 -17.34 5.85 -9.42
N ILE A 84 -16.21 6.36 -9.91
CA ILE A 84 -15.11 5.54 -10.44
C ILE A 84 -14.48 4.73 -9.31
N GLN A 85 -14.21 5.36 -8.16
CA GLN A 85 -13.68 4.69 -6.98
C GLN A 85 -14.61 3.55 -6.51
N ASP A 86 -15.92 3.80 -6.46
CA ASP A 86 -16.92 2.77 -6.10
C ASP A 86 -16.88 1.59 -7.08
N ILE A 87 -16.78 1.86 -8.39
CA ILE A 87 -16.66 0.83 -9.42
C ILE A 87 -15.36 0.03 -9.26
N ILE A 88 -14.23 0.67 -8.94
CA ILE A 88 -12.96 -0.02 -8.72
C ILE A 88 -13.04 -0.95 -7.50
N ASN A 89 -13.65 -0.46 -6.41
CA ASN A 89 -13.77 -1.21 -5.16
C ASN A 89 -14.76 -2.38 -5.28
N ASN A 90 -15.94 -2.13 -5.83
CA ASN A 90 -17.05 -3.08 -5.87
C ASN A 90 -17.13 -3.90 -7.17
N GLY A 91 -16.35 -3.53 -8.18
CA GLY A 91 -16.44 -4.10 -9.51
C GLY A 91 -17.73 -3.69 -10.24
N ARG A 92 -17.81 -4.02 -11.53
CA ARG A 92 -19.00 -3.77 -12.34
C ARG A 92 -19.09 -4.73 -13.52
N GLY A 93 -20.20 -5.46 -13.61
CA GLY A 93 -20.44 -6.40 -14.70
C GLY A 93 -19.40 -7.50 -14.72
N ALA A 94 -18.50 -7.47 -15.71
CA ALA A 94 -17.40 -8.43 -15.84
C ALA A 94 -16.12 -8.00 -15.08
N MET A 95 -16.03 -6.76 -14.62
CA MET A 95 -14.91 -6.28 -13.81
C MET A 95 -15.08 -6.79 -12.37
N PRO A 96 -14.17 -7.64 -11.86
CA PRO A 96 -14.23 -8.11 -10.47
C PRO A 96 -13.93 -6.99 -9.47
N PRO A 97 -14.42 -7.08 -8.22
CA PRO A 97 -14.09 -6.14 -7.15
C PRO A 97 -12.62 -6.26 -6.71
N GLY A 98 -12.16 -5.26 -5.94
CA GLY A 98 -10.89 -5.32 -5.21
C GLY A 98 -9.65 -5.40 -6.09
N GLN A 99 -9.66 -4.76 -7.26
CA GLN A 99 -8.49 -4.71 -8.15
C GLN A 99 -7.41 -3.75 -7.63
N ALA A 100 -7.75 -2.86 -6.69
CA ALA A 100 -6.86 -1.94 -6.04
C ALA A 100 -7.24 -1.82 -4.56
N THR A 101 -6.32 -1.33 -3.72
CA THR A 101 -6.67 -0.97 -2.34
C THR A 101 -7.55 0.30 -2.32
N PRO A 102 -8.31 0.57 -1.25
CA PRO A 102 -9.14 1.79 -1.20
C PRO A 102 -8.38 3.10 -1.46
N PRO A 103 -7.14 3.30 -0.93
CA PRO A 103 -6.33 4.48 -1.26
C PRO A 103 -5.88 4.52 -2.73
N GLN A 104 -5.49 3.38 -3.31
CA GLN A 104 -5.12 3.30 -4.73
C GLN A 104 -6.32 3.57 -5.64
N ALA A 105 -7.52 3.11 -5.25
CA ALA A 105 -8.75 3.35 -5.99
C ALA A 105 -9.10 4.84 -6.02
N GLU A 106 -8.87 5.58 -4.93
CA GLU A 106 -9.02 7.04 -4.87
C GLU A 106 -8.05 7.74 -5.81
N ILE A 107 -6.75 7.41 -5.71
CA ILE A 107 -5.69 7.98 -6.57
C ILE A 107 -5.99 7.73 -8.06
N LEU A 108 -6.40 6.51 -8.43
CA LEU A 108 -6.77 6.16 -9.80
C LEU A 108 -8.01 6.93 -10.27
N ALA A 109 -9.01 7.08 -9.42
CA ALA A 109 -10.25 7.75 -9.79
C ALA A 109 -10.02 9.24 -10.08
N ASP A 110 -9.29 9.92 -9.21
CA ASP A 110 -8.93 11.33 -9.40
C ASP A 110 -8.13 11.52 -10.69
N TRP A 111 -7.09 10.69 -10.88
CA TRP A 111 -6.26 10.74 -12.07
C TRP A 111 -7.06 10.53 -13.37
N LEU A 112 -8.02 9.59 -13.37
CA LEU A 112 -8.89 9.33 -14.51
C LEU A 112 -9.80 10.52 -14.84
N VAL A 113 -10.37 11.19 -13.83
CA VAL A 113 -11.24 12.35 -14.04
C VAL A 113 -10.46 13.59 -14.51
N GLU A 114 -9.24 13.76 -14.01
CA GLU A 114 -8.40 14.91 -14.37
C GLU A 114 -7.86 14.81 -15.80
N ASN A 115 -7.41 13.60 -16.20
CA ASN A 115 -6.66 13.41 -17.44
C ASN A 115 -7.47 12.82 -18.61
N TYR A 116 -8.60 12.14 -18.35
CA TYR A 116 -9.33 11.37 -19.37
C TYR A 116 -10.80 11.76 -19.46
N LYS A 117 -11.04 12.95 -20.05
CA LYS A 117 -12.37 13.53 -20.28
C LYS A 117 -12.97 13.11 -21.61
#